data_AF-A0A9Q6EHQ1-F1
#
_entry.id   AF-A0A9Q6EHQ1-F1
#
_cell.length_a   1.000
_cell.length_b   1.000
_cell.length_c   1.000
_cell.angle_alpha   90.00
_cell.angle_beta   90.00
_cell.angle_gamma   90.00
#
_symmetry.space_group_name_H-M   'P 1'
#
loop_
_entity.id
_entity.type
_entity.pdbx_description
1 polymer ?
#
loop_
_entity_poly.entity_id
_entity_poly.type
_entity_poly.pdbx_seq_one_letter_code
_entity_poly.pdbx_strand_id
1 'polypeptide(L)' 'MKNQKPSQSQEFVGNLKNGIWLFGLSSWVFGITDRSIASFADGYLSALDLTQLFTAATFFVAWLFLKPTSKA' A
#
# COMPACT_ATOMS: atom_id res chain seq x y z
N MET A 1 24.05 31.06 -7.40
CA MET A 1 22.96 30.09 -7.16
C MET A 1 23.60 28.78 -6.71
N LYS A 2 23.39 28.35 -5.44
CA LYS A 2 23.96 27.09 -4.93
C LYS A 2 22.97 25.96 -5.20
N ASN A 3 23.21 25.21 -6.27
CA ASN A 3 22.52 23.95 -6.52
C ASN A 3 23.02 22.94 -5.48
N GLN A 4 22.31 22.83 -4.35
CA GLN A 4 22.58 21.79 -3.37
C GLN A 4 22.20 20.46 -4.01
N LYS A 5 23.19 19.68 -4.45
CA LYS A 5 22.96 18.29 -4.86
C LYS A 5 22.32 17.56 -3.67
N PRO A 6 21.21 16.81 -3.87
CA PRO A 6 20.64 16.02 -2.80
C PRO A 6 21.75 15.13 -2.23
N SER A 7 21.92 15.13 -0.91
CA SER A 7 22.94 14.28 -0.30
C SER A 7 22.59 12.81 -0.56
N GLN A 8 23.59 11.94 -0.67
CA GLN A 8 23.40 10.49 -0.90
C GLN A 8 22.37 9.86 0.07
N SER A 9 22.27 10.40 1.29
CA SER A 9 21.25 10.01 2.28
C SER A 9 19.83 10.36 1.86
N GLN A 10 19.60 11.49 1.17
CA GLN A 10 18.28 11.88 0.69
C GLN A 10 17.79 11.02 -0.48
N GLU A 11 18.67 10.64 -1.40
CA GLU A 11 18.34 9.67 -2.46
C GLU A 11 18.01 8.28 -1.87
N PHE A 12 18.80 7.81 -0.90
CA PHE A 12 18.54 6.55 -0.24
C PHE A 12 17.17 6.53 0.47
N VAL A 13 16.83 7.60 1.20
CA VAL A 13 15.52 7.73 1.86
C VAL A 13 14.39 7.79 0.83
N GLY A 14 14.59 8.44 -0.32
CA GLY A 14 13.63 8.47 -1.43
C GLY A 14 13.36 7.07 -2.00
N ASN A 15 14.43 6.32 -2.27
CA ASN A 15 14.33 4.95 -2.78
C ASN A 15 13.70 3.99 -1.76
N LEU A 16 14.05 4.12 -0.48
CA LEU A 16 13.46 3.32 0.61
C LEU A 16 11.95 3.58 0.73
N LYS A 17 11.53 4.85 0.68
CA LYS A 17 10.11 5.21 0.70
C LYS A 17 9.34 4.60 -0.47
N ASN A 18 9.90 4.65 -1.68
CA ASN A 18 9.31 3.99 -2.85
C ASN A 18 9.25 2.47 -2.69
N GLY A 19 10.31 1.86 -2.15
CA GLY A 19 10.34 0.43 -1.85
C GLY A 19 9.25 0.01 -0.85
N ILE A 20 9.12 0.74 0.27
CA ILE A 20 8.06 0.51 1.26
C ILE A 20 6.68 0.69 0.64
N TRP A 21 6.49 1.71 -0.19
CA TRP A 21 5.21 1.96 -0.85
C TRP A 21 4.83 0.81 -1.80
N LEU A 22 5.76 0.34 -2.62
CA LEU A 22 5.56 -0.80 -3.54
C LEU A 22 5.33 -2.10 -2.78
N PHE A 23 6.07 -2.34 -1.70
CA PHE A 23 5.88 -3.52 -0.86
C PHE A 23 4.51 -3.50 -0.20
N GLY A 24 4.10 -2.34 0.32
CA GLY A 24 2.76 -2.15 0.86
C GLY A 24 1.67 -2.39 -0.19
N LEU A 25 1.83 -1.86 -1.41
CA LEU A 25 0.91 -2.09 -2.53
C LEU A 25 0.73 -3.60 -2.80
N SER A 26 1.83 -4.34 -2.89
CA SER A 26 1.79 -5.80 -3.08
C SER A 26 1.11 -6.51 -1.89
N SER A 27 1.46 -6.12 -0.66
CA SER A 27 0.89 -6.70 0.56
C SER A 27 -0.62 -6.47 0.66
N TRP A 28 -1.12 -5.29 0.29
CA TRP A 28 -2.55 -4.99 0.28
C TRP A 28 -3.30 -5.84 -0.75
N VAL A 29 -2.78 -5.91 -1.98
CA VAL A 29 -3.39 -6.74 -3.05
C VAL A 29 -3.42 -8.21 -2.63
N PHE A 30 -2.31 -8.72 -2.10
CA PHE A 30 -2.21 -10.10 -1.63
C PHE A 30 -3.18 -10.37 -0.47
N GLY A 31 -3.20 -9.53 0.56
CA GLY A 31 -4.06 -9.72 1.73
C GLY A 31 -5.56 -9.62 1.42
N ILE A 32 -5.95 -8.71 0.53
CA ILE A 32 -7.35 -8.60 0.06
C ILE A 32 -7.73 -9.85 -0.73
N THR A 33 -6.85 -10.33 -1.60
CA THR A 33 -7.09 -11.51 -2.43
C THR A 33 -7.19 -12.78 -1.58
N ASP A 34 -6.27 -12.99 -0.63
CA ASP A 34 -6.28 -14.12 0.29
C ASP A 34 -7.59 -14.19 1.09
N ARG A 35 -7.98 -13.08 1.73
CA ARG A 35 -9.26 -13.02 2.46
C ARG A 35 -10.47 -13.19 1.57
N SER A 36 -10.45 -12.63 0.36
CA SER A 36 -11.53 -12.83 -0.61
C SER A 36 -11.67 -14.32 -0.94
N ILE A 37 -10.56 -15.00 -1.30
CA ILE A 37 -10.57 -16.42 -1.66
C ILE A 37 -11.03 -17.27 -0.47
N ALA A 38 -10.57 -17.00 0.75
CA ALA A 38 -11.02 -17.70 1.95
C ALA A 38 -12.53 -17.55 2.17
N SER A 39 -13.05 -16.32 2.11
CA SER A 39 -14.50 -16.08 2.27
C SER A 39 -15.35 -16.67 1.13
N PHE A 40 -14.81 -16.73 -0.10
CA PHE A 40 -15.48 -17.43 -1.21
C PHE A 40 -15.44 -18.95 -1.04
N ALA A 41 -14.34 -19.51 -0.53
CA ALA A 41 -14.18 -20.94 -0.28
C ALA A 41 -15.08 -21.43 0.87
N ASP A 42 -15.28 -20.60 1.89
CA ASP A 42 -16.19 -20.89 3.01
C ASP A 42 -17.68 -20.82 2.60
N GLY A 43 -18.00 -20.39 1.37
CA GLY A 43 -19.35 -20.42 0.79
C GLY A 43 -20.35 -19.45 1.44
N TYR A 44 -19.91 -18.66 2.42
CA TYR A 44 -20.72 -17.70 3.16
C TYR A 44 -19.96 -16.39 3.28
N LEU A 45 -20.36 -15.38 2.48
CA LEU A 45 -19.90 -14.02 2.67
C LEU A 45 -20.62 -13.44 3.89
N SER A 46 -20.01 -13.58 5.07
CA SER A 46 -20.52 -12.94 6.28
C SER A 46 -20.51 -11.42 6.11
N ALA A 47 -21.49 -10.73 6.68
CA ALA A 47 -21.50 -9.27 6.73
C ALA A 47 -20.22 -8.70 7.37
N LEU A 48 -19.60 -9.48 8.28
CA LEU A 48 -18.31 -9.16 8.90
C LEU A 48 -17.17 -9.18 7.87
N ASP A 49 -17.09 -10.22 7.03
CA ASP A 49 -16.05 -10.36 6.01
C ASP A 49 -16.16 -9.26 4.97
N LEU A 50 -17.39 -8.93 4.57
CA LEU A 50 -17.64 -7.82 3.64
C LEU A 50 -17.19 -6.48 4.23
N THR A 51 -17.46 -6.24 5.52
CA THR A 51 -17.04 -5.01 6.20
C THR A 51 -15.52 -4.95 6.33
N GLN A 52 -14.86 -6.07 6.60
CA GLN A 52 -13.40 -6.15 6.66
C GLN A 52 -12.76 -5.94 5.29
N LEU A 53 -13.30 -6.55 4.23
CA LEU A 53 -12.87 -6.35 2.85
C LEU A 53 -13.02 -4.88 2.44
N PHE A 54 -14.15 -4.26 2.76
CA PHE A 54 -14.40 -2.85 2.50
C PHE A 54 -13.43 -1.93 3.25
N THR A 55 -13.16 -2.23 4.52
CA THR A 55 -12.20 -1.47 5.33
C THR A 55 -10.78 -1.63 4.79
N ALA A 56 -10.37 -2.86 4.45
CA ALA A 56 -9.08 -3.15 3.84
C ALA A 56 -8.93 -2.44 2.48
N ALA A 57 -9.97 -2.44 1.65
CA ALA A 57 -9.98 -1.71 0.39
C ALA A 57 -9.90 -0.19 0.60
N THR A 58 -10.59 0.36 1.61
CA THR A 58 -10.51 1.79 1.96
C THR A 58 -9.10 2.19 2.38
N PHE A 59 -8.46 1.38 3.23
CA PHE A 59 -7.07 1.60 3.64
C PHE A 59 -6.08 1.38 2.51
N PHE A 60 -6.35 0.45 1.60
CA PHE A 60 -5.57 0.29 0.39
C PHE A 60 -5.64 1.53 -0.50
N VAL A 61 -6.83 2.11 -0.70
CA VAL A 61 -6.99 3.36 -1.44
C VAL A 61 -6.24 4.51 -0.75
N ALA A 62 -6.34 4.63 0.58
CA ALA A 62 -5.55 5.60 1.34
C ALA A 62 -4.03 5.37 1.16
N TRP A 63 -3.58 4.12 1.10
CA TRP A 63 -2.19 3.75 0.83
C TRP A 63 -1.74 4.18 -0.58
N LEU A 64 -2.60 4.05 -1.60
CA LEU A 64 -2.33 4.56 -2.95
C LEU A 64 -2.11 6.09 -2.95
N PHE A 65 -2.89 6.82 -2.15
CA PHE A 65 -2.72 8.28 -2.01
C PHE A 65 -1.45 8.67 -1.23
N LEU A 66 -0.94 7.80 -0.37
CA LEU A 66 0.34 7.98 0.33
C LEU A 66 1.57 7.73 -0.56
N LYS A 67 1.38 7.60 -1.89
CA LYS A 67 2.47 7.47 -2.86
C LYS A 67 3.53 8.54 -2.58
N PRO A 68 4.81 8.15 -2.36
CA PRO A 68 5.89 9.10 -2.18
C PRO A 68 5.97 9.98 -3.42
N THR A 69 5.51 11.23 -3.29
CA THR A 69 5.79 12.23 -4.30
C THR A 69 7.21 12.72 -4.03
N SER A 70 8.09 12.54 -5.02
CA SER A 70 9.39 13.17 -4.98
C SER A 70 9.13 14.67 -5.08
N LYS A 71 9.18 15.40 -3.96
CA LYS A 71 9.37 16.84 -4.04
C LYS A 71 10.81 17.02 -4.50
N ALA A 72 10.95 17.27 -5.81
CA ALA A 72 12.17 17.83 -6.39
C ALA A 72 12.50 19.17 -5.74
#